data_AF-A0A934XL47-F1
#
_entry.id   AF-A0A934XL47-F1
#
_cell.length_a   1.000
_cell.length_b   1.000
_cell.length_c   1.000
_cell.angle_alpha   90.00
_cell.angle_beta   90.00
_cell.angle_gamma   90.00
#
_symmetry.space_group_name_H-M   'P 1'
#
loop_
_entity.id
_entity.type
_entity.pdbx_description
1 polymer ?
#
loop_
_entity_poly.entity_id
_entity_poly.type
_entity_poly.pdbx_seq_one_letter_code
_entity_poly.pdbx_strand_id
1 'polypeptide(L)'
;MANEFHVSMQLNDQEQEVVEMLKDEMHLASTDDVIRLLVRQEAQRKAVVCPTCGHLARKAATDVANCNSCLSVINLSEGIWEVVQMQRRP
;
A
#
# COMPACT_ATOMS: atom_id res chain seq x y z
N MET A 1 11.91 11.76 -14.01
CA MET A 1 12.40 12.49 -12.81
C MET A 1 12.09 11.60 -11.63
N ALA A 2 13.11 11.06 -10.95
CA ALA A 2 12.89 10.24 -9.76
C ALA A 2 12.52 11.18 -8.62
N ASN A 3 11.35 10.98 -8.01
CA ASN A 3 10.93 11.74 -6.85
C ASN A 3 11.73 11.21 -5.65
N GLU A 4 12.72 11.95 -5.16
CA GLU A 4 13.49 11.56 -3.97
C GLU A 4 12.61 11.76 -2.74
N PHE A 5 12.12 10.66 -2.20
CA PHE A 5 11.34 10.64 -0.95
C PHE A 5 12.23 10.09 0.17
N HIS A 6 12.63 10.97 1.09
CA HIS A 6 13.36 10.60 2.29
C HIS A 6 12.38 10.31 3.42
N VAL A 7 12.34 9.06 3.88
CA VAL A 7 11.56 8.66 5.05
C VAL A 7 12.42 8.88 6.29
N SER A 8 12.18 9.96 7.04
CA SER A 8 12.75 10.07 8.39
C SER A 8 11.83 9.34 9.36
N MET A 9 12.20 8.13 9.74
CA MET A 9 11.50 7.34 10.76
C MET A 9 12.48 7.06 11.90
N GLN A 10 12.09 7.38 13.12
CA GLN A 10 12.83 6.99 14.31
C GLN A 10 12.37 5.61 14.71
N LEU A 11 13.29 4.64 14.64
CA LEU A 11 13.08 3.29 15.13
C LEU A 11 13.60 3.21 16.56
N ASN A 12 12.92 2.45 17.42
CA ASN A 12 13.50 2.04 18.69
C ASN A 12 14.53 0.91 18.48
N ASP A 13 15.31 0.60 19.51
CA ASP A 13 16.40 -0.39 19.43
C ASP A 13 15.92 -1.77 18.94
N GLN A 14 14.73 -2.20 19.35
CA GLN A 14 14.15 -3.48 18.95
C GLN A 14 13.71 -3.47 17.48
N GLU A 15 13.06 -2.39 17.04
CA GLU A 15 12.67 -2.23 15.63
C GLU A 15 13.89 -2.15 14.72
N GLN A 16 14.96 -1.51 15.17
CA GLN A 16 16.21 -1.40 14.42
C GLN A 16 16.89 -2.76 14.27
N GLU A 17 16.95 -3.58 15.34
CA GLU A 17 17.45 -4.95 15.28
C GLU A 17 16.66 -5.79 14.27
N VAL A 18 15.32 -5.67 14.27
CA VAL A 18 14.46 -6.38 13.30
C VAL A 18 14.75 -5.95 11.86
N VAL A 19 14.91 -4.65 11.61
CA VAL A 19 15.22 -4.15 10.26
C VAL A 19 16.59 -4.63 9.79
N GLU A 20 17.58 -4.71 10.68
CA GLU A 20 18.90 -5.26 10.35
C GLU A 20 18.84 -6.75 10.03
N MET A 21 18.12 -7.55 10.84
CA MET A 21 17.90 -8.97 10.54
C MET A 21 17.22 -9.17 9.18
N LEU A 22 16.18 -8.39 8.87
CA LEU A 22 15.49 -8.45 7.57
C LEU A 22 16.40 -8.04 6.42
N LYS A 23 17.24 -7.02 6.59
CA LYS A 23 18.21 -6.59 5.57
C LYS A 23 19.15 -7.75 5.22
N ASP A 24 19.67 -8.44 6.22
CA ASP A 24 20.62 -9.53 6.03
C ASP A 24 19.96 -10.78 5.44
N GLU A 25 18.78 -11.16 5.95
CA GLU A 25 17.99 -12.30 5.46
C GLU A 25 17.57 -12.12 4.00
N MET A 26 17.22 -10.89 3.61
CA MET A 26 16.75 -10.56 2.27
C MET A 26 17.88 -10.12 1.31
N HIS A 27 19.12 -10.09 1.80
CA HIS A 27 20.31 -9.66 1.07
C HIS A 27 20.15 -8.26 0.42
N LEU A 28 19.57 -7.33 1.17
CA LEU A 28 19.34 -5.96 0.72
C LEU A 28 20.55 -5.06 1.03
N ALA A 29 20.77 -4.07 0.16
CA ALA A 29 21.95 -3.20 0.25
C ALA A 29 21.85 -2.19 1.41
N SER A 30 20.64 -1.85 1.84
CA SER A 30 20.41 -0.84 2.88
C SER A 30 19.13 -1.12 3.69
N THR A 31 19.07 -0.55 4.89
CA THR A 31 17.86 -0.53 5.71
C THR A 31 16.71 0.22 5.01
N ASP A 32 17.02 1.27 4.26
CA ASP A 32 16.05 2.00 3.43
C ASP A 32 15.37 1.09 2.40
N ASP A 33 16.09 0.13 1.82
CA ASP A 33 15.53 -0.83 0.88
C ASP A 33 14.56 -1.81 1.56
N VAL A 34 14.82 -2.19 2.81
CA VAL A 34 13.88 -2.98 3.63
C VAL A 34 12.59 -2.20 3.83
N ILE A 35 12.68 -0.95 4.26
CA ILE A 35 11.50 -0.10 4.48
C ILE A 35 10.71 0.10 3.18
N ARG A 36 11.40 0.39 2.07
CA ARG A 36 10.76 0.50 0.74
C ARG A 36 10.05 -0.79 0.35
N LEU A 37 10.65 -1.93 0.63
CA LEU A 37 10.05 -3.23 0.34
C LEU A 37 8.79 -3.46 1.19
N LEU A 38 8.87 -3.22 2.50
CA LEU A 38 7.74 -3.37 3.42
C LEU A 38 6.58 -2.46 3.01
N VAL A 39 6.86 -1.21 2.63
CA VAL A 39 5.85 -0.27 2.10
C VAL A 39 5.21 -0.82 0.81
N ARG A 40 6.01 -1.37 -0.11
CA ARG A 40 5.48 -1.98 -1.35
C ARG A 40 4.63 -3.21 -1.07
N GLN A 41 5.08 -4.10 -0.20
CA GLN A 41 4.35 -5.31 0.18
C GLN A 41 3.03 -4.96 0.84
N GLU A 42 3.04 -3.99 1.74
CA GLU A 42 1.84 -3.55 2.43
C GLU A 42 0.87 -2.86 1.46
N ALA A 43 1.39 -2.05 0.54
CA ALA A 43 0.59 -1.48 -0.54
C ALA A 43 -0.05 -2.58 -1.39
N GLN A 44 0.70 -3.61 -1.79
CA GLN A 44 0.16 -4.72 -2.58
C GLN A 44 -0.90 -5.53 -1.81
N ARG A 45 -0.70 -5.79 -0.51
CA ARG A 45 -1.67 -6.50 0.33
C ARG A 45 -2.98 -5.74 0.49
N LYS A 46 -2.89 -4.41 0.57
CA LYS A 46 -4.02 -3.53 0.82
C LYS A 46 -4.57 -2.86 -0.44
N ALA A 47 -4.03 -3.12 -1.62
CA ALA A 47 -4.47 -2.45 -2.83
C ALA A 47 -5.18 -3.37 -3.81
N VAL A 48 -6.20 -2.81 -4.45
CA VAL A 48 -6.86 -3.36 -5.65
C VAL A 48 -6.79 -2.30 -6.74
N VAL A 49 -6.78 -2.69 -8.00
CA VAL A 49 -6.83 -1.73 -9.10
C VAL A 49 -8.26 -1.20 -9.21
N CYS A 50 -8.43 0.11 -9.13
CA CYS A 50 -9.73 0.75 -9.30
C CYS A 50 -10.25 0.54 -10.73
N PRO A 51 -11.41 -0.09 -10.93
CA PRO A 51 -11.98 -0.31 -12.28
C PRO A 51 -12.33 0.99 -13.00
N THR A 52 -12.64 2.06 -12.25
CA THR A 52 -13.03 3.36 -12.85
C THR A 52 -11.84 4.13 -13.40
N CYS A 53 -10.71 4.16 -12.68
CA CYS A 53 -9.63 5.11 -12.98
C CYS A 53 -8.23 4.48 -13.07
N GLY A 54 -8.11 3.16 -12.90
CA GLY A 54 -6.85 2.42 -13.02
C GLY A 54 -5.83 2.66 -11.89
N HIS A 55 -6.12 3.54 -10.93
CA HIS A 55 -5.25 3.79 -9.78
C HIS A 55 -5.43 2.74 -8.69
N LEU A 56 -4.45 2.64 -7.79
CA LEU A 56 -4.56 1.79 -6.60
C LEU A 56 -5.65 2.32 -5.66
N ALA A 57 -6.63 1.47 -5.37
CA ALA A 57 -7.65 1.67 -4.35
C ALA A 57 -7.30 0.87 -3.10
N ARG A 58 -7.55 1.45 -1.92
CA ARG A 58 -7.24 0.84 -0.63
C ARG A 58 -8.39 -0.07 -0.18
N LYS A 59 -8.13 -1.34 0.09
CA LYS A 59 -9.07 -2.26 0.73
C LYS A 59 -9.46 -1.71 2.10
N ALA A 60 -10.76 -1.48 2.28
CA ALA A 60 -11.38 -1.05 3.53
C ALA A 60 -11.91 -2.24 4.34
N ALA A 61 -12.33 -3.31 3.66
CA ALA A 61 -12.73 -4.58 4.23
C ALA A 61 -12.33 -5.73 3.28
N THR A 62 -12.67 -6.98 3.62
CA THR A 62 -12.41 -8.16 2.76
C THR A 62 -12.94 -7.94 1.35
N ASP A 63 -14.16 -7.38 1.27
CA ASP A 63 -14.96 -7.28 0.04
C ASP A 63 -15.22 -5.82 -0.37
N VAL A 64 -14.52 -4.86 0.24
CA VAL A 64 -14.72 -3.42 -0.02
C VAL A 64 -13.38 -2.72 -0.17
N ALA A 65 -13.25 -1.84 -1.15
CA ALA A 65 -12.11 -0.97 -1.37
C ALA A 65 -12.55 0.46 -1.74
N ASN A 66 -11.76 1.45 -1.32
CA ASN A 66 -12.00 2.85 -1.59
C ASN A 66 -10.88 3.41 -2.47
N CYS A 67 -11.24 4.02 -3.60
CA CYS A 67 -10.29 4.72 -4.45
C CYS A 67 -10.25 6.20 -4.08
N ASN A 68 -9.09 6.69 -3.60
CA ASN A 68 -8.94 8.10 -3.26
C ASN A 68 -8.76 9.00 -4.49
N SER A 69 -8.43 8.45 -5.66
CA SER A 69 -8.21 9.23 -6.89
C SER A 69 -9.53 9.66 -7.54
N CYS A 70 -10.51 8.76 -7.63
CA CYS A 70 -11.83 9.04 -8.21
C CYS A 70 -12.97 8.99 -7.19
N LEU A 71 -12.65 8.78 -5.91
CA LEU A 71 -13.60 8.72 -4.80
C LEU A 71 -14.65 7.61 -4.97
N SER A 72 -14.32 6.53 -5.68
CA SER A 72 -15.22 5.38 -5.86
C SER A 72 -15.14 4.40 -4.68
N VAL A 73 -16.28 3.88 -4.27
CA VAL A 73 -16.40 2.67 -3.45
C VAL A 73 -16.54 1.46 -4.38
N ILE A 74 -15.71 0.46 -4.14
CA ILE A 74 -15.56 -0.73 -4.97
C ILE A 74 -15.88 -1.93 -4.09
N ASN A 75 -16.78 -2.80 -4.53
CA ASN A 75 -17.07 -4.05 -3.83
C ASN A 75 -16.55 -5.24 -4.62
N LEU A 76 -16.24 -6.32 -3.91
CA LEU A 76 -15.94 -7.60 -4.51
C LEU A 76 -17.27 -8.37 -4.70
N SER A 77 -17.65 -8.61 -5.95
CA SER A 77 -18.82 -9.40 -6.35
C SER A 77 -18.36 -10.54 -7.26
N GLU A 78 -18.69 -11.78 -6.92
CA GLU A 78 -18.33 -12.97 -7.73
C GLU A 78 -16.82 -13.07 -8.08
N GLY A 79 -15.96 -12.55 -7.21
CA GLY A 79 -14.51 -12.53 -7.43
C GLY A 79 -14.01 -11.38 -8.31
N ILE A 80 -14.89 -10.48 -8.74
CA ILE A 80 -14.57 -9.30 -9.55
C ILE A 80 -14.77 -8.04 -8.70
N TRP A 81 -13.80 -7.12 -8.76
CA TRP A 81 -13.93 -5.81 -8.11
C TRP A 81 -14.76 -4.89 -9.00
N GLU A 82 -15.92 -4.46 -8.50
CA GLU A 82 -16.89 -3.66 -9.22
C GLU A 82 -17.19 -2.36 -8.48
N VAL A 83 -17.44 -1.29 -9.23
CA VAL A 83 -17.70 0.04 -8.67
C VAL A 83 -19.18 0.14 -8.33
N VAL A 84 -19.49 0.32 -7.04
CA VAL A 84 -20.88 0.30 -6.57
C VAL A 84 -21.41 1.71 -6.39
N GLN A 85 -20.59 2.63 -5.88
CA GLN A 85 -21.00 4.02 -5.65
C GLN A 85 -19.82 4.99 -5.80
N MET A 86 -20.07 6.18 -6.32
CA MET A 86 -19.14 7.31 -6.20
C MET A 86 -19.48 8.06 -4.92
N GLN A 87 -18.48 8.30 -4.05
CA GLN A 87 -18.68 9.12 -2.86
C GLN A 87 -19.05 10.53 -3.31
N ARG A 88 -20.26 10.99 -2.93
CA ARG A 88 -20.67 12.37 -3.16
C ARG A 88 -19.77 13.27 -2.32
N ARG A 89 -19.11 14.24 -2.96
CA ARG A 89 -18.43 15.33 -2.25
C ARG A 89 -19.45 16.04 -1.33
N PRO A 90 -19.15 16.27 -0.05
CA PRO A 90 -19.93 17.19 0.77
C PRO A 90 -19.84 18.63 0.23
#